data_AF-A0A246SEG0-F1
#
_entry.id   AF-A0A246SEG0-F1
#
_cell.length_a   1.000
_cell.length_b   1.000
_cell.length_c   1.000
_cell.angle_alpha   90.00
_cell.angle_beta   90.00
_cell.angle_gamma   90.00
#
_symmetry.space_group_name_H-M   'P 1'
#
loop_
_entity.id
_entity.type
_entity.pdbx_description
1 polymer ?
#
loop_
_entity_poly.entity_id
_entity_poly.type
_entity_poly.pdbx_seq_one_letter_code
_entity_poly.pdbx_strand_id
1 'polypeptide(L)'
;MNARARPSGLSISESDASLIKGMIDRGDRHHDIAAFFGLNQGRIAEIKDGTRFPNTAAANPDELPPKGPYLTPKASWMENRLIT
;
A
#
# COMPACT_ATOMS: atom_id res chain seq x y z
N MET A 1 -3.90 -8.08 -29.47
CA MET A 1 -3.17 -9.04 -28.62
C MET A 1 -2.78 -8.32 -27.34
N ASN A 2 -3.43 -8.59 -26.20
CA ASN A 2 -3.03 -8.00 -24.91
C ASN A 2 -2.04 -8.94 -24.21
N ALA A 3 -0.75 -8.71 -24.43
CA ALA A 3 0.27 -9.35 -23.62
C ALA A 3 0.26 -8.67 -22.24
N ARG A 4 -0.11 -9.41 -21.19
CA ARG A 4 0.06 -8.93 -19.81
C ARG A 4 1.56 -8.80 -19.52
N ALA A 5 1.96 -7.69 -18.92
CA ALA A 5 3.32 -7.53 -18.42
C ALA A 5 3.67 -8.68 -17.45
N ARG A 6 4.94 -9.10 -17.42
CA ARG A 6 5.40 -10.11 -16.46
C ARG A 6 5.09 -9.63 -15.04
N PRO A 7 4.56 -10.50 -14.15
CA PRO A 7 4.34 -10.13 -12.77
C PRO A 7 5.67 -9.69 -12.14
N SER A 8 5.67 -8.56 -11.45
CA SER A 8 6.88 -7.90 -10.90
C SER A 8 7.56 -8.68 -9.76
N GLY A 9 7.02 -9.83 -9.34
CA GLY A 9 7.53 -10.60 -8.21
C GLY A 9 7.26 -9.99 -6.84
N LEU A 10 6.76 -8.75 -6.76
CA LEU A 10 6.32 -8.13 -5.51
C LEU A 10 5.09 -8.88 -4.96
N SER A 11 5.33 -9.70 -3.94
CA SER A 11 4.28 -10.28 -3.13
C SER A 11 3.86 -9.26 -2.08
N ILE A 12 2.59 -8.86 -2.12
CA ILE A 12 1.98 -8.01 -1.12
C ILE A 12 1.51 -8.88 0.06
N SER A 13 1.81 -8.46 1.29
CA SER A 13 1.41 -9.15 2.53
C SER A 13 0.07 -8.64 3.08
N GLU A 14 -0.48 -9.34 4.07
CA GLU A 14 -1.65 -8.84 4.82
C GLU A 14 -1.33 -7.56 5.58
N SER A 15 -0.13 -7.43 6.15
CA SER A 15 0.31 -6.19 6.80
C SER A 15 0.37 -5.01 5.82
N ASP A 16 0.81 -5.24 4.58
CA ASP A 16 0.75 -4.20 3.53
C ASP A 16 -0.69 -3.80 3.22
N ALA A 17 -1.58 -4.78 3.06
CA ALA A 17 -2.98 -4.53 2.78
C ALA A 17 -3.66 -3.75 3.92
N SER A 18 -3.32 -4.07 5.17
CA SER A 18 -3.79 -3.35 6.35
C SER A 18 -3.38 -1.87 6.33
N LEU A 19 -2.10 -1.59 6.06
CA LEU A 19 -1.60 -0.22 5.89
C LEU A 19 -2.27 0.51 4.72
N ILE A 20 -2.40 -0.14 3.56
CA ILE A 20 -3.05 0.45 2.38
C ILE A 20 -4.49 0.82 2.69
N LYS A 21 -5.26 -0.06 3.34
CA LYS A 21 -6.64 0.22 3.75
C LYS A 21 -6.71 1.42 4.70
N GLY A 22 -5.84 1.48 5.72
CA GLY A 22 -5.81 2.64 6.62
C GLY A 22 -5.44 3.95 5.92
N MET A 23 -4.52 3.92 4.94
CA MET A 23 -4.18 5.10 4.12
C MET A 23 -5.34 5.54 3.23
N ILE A 24 -6.10 4.59 2.65
CA ILE A 24 -7.32 4.88 1.89
C ILE A 24 -8.39 5.51 2.80
N ASP A 25 -8.63 4.93 3.97
CA ASP A 25 -9.63 5.43 4.93
C ASP A 25 -9.28 6.84 5.44
N ARG A 26 -7.98 7.15 5.56
CA ARG A 26 -7.47 8.50 5.86
C ARG A 26 -7.62 9.50 4.70
N GLY A 27 -8.04 9.04 3.52
CA GLY A 27 -8.28 9.84 2.33
C GLY A 27 -7.01 10.16 1.53
N ASP A 28 -5.99 9.30 1.60
CA ASP A 28 -4.76 9.49 0.83
C ASP A 28 -4.97 9.12 -0.65
N ARG A 29 -4.25 9.80 -1.54
CA ARG A 29 -4.45 9.62 -2.99
C ARG A 29 -3.92 8.25 -3.43
N HIS A 30 -4.73 7.47 -4.15
CA HIS A 30 -4.37 6.12 -4.57
C HIS A 30 -3.06 6.05 -5.35
N HIS A 31 -2.75 7.07 -6.16
CA HIS A 31 -1.50 7.11 -6.92
C HIS A 31 -0.27 7.31 -6.04
N ASP A 32 -0.38 8.08 -4.96
CA ASP A 32 0.71 8.25 -4.00
C ASP A 32 0.90 6.97 -3.18
N ILE A 33 -0.20 6.32 -2.76
CA ILE A 33 -0.15 5.02 -2.08
C ILE A 33 0.53 3.99 -3.00
N ALA A 34 0.11 3.90 -4.26
CA ALA A 34 0.70 3.00 -5.24
C ALA A 34 2.22 3.22 -5.37
N ALA A 35 2.66 4.48 -5.47
CA ALA A 35 4.08 4.83 -5.52
C ALA A 35 4.84 4.42 -4.24
N PHE A 36 4.26 4.66 -3.06
CA PHE A 36 4.86 4.30 -1.77
C PHE A 36 5.16 2.79 -1.66
N PHE A 37 4.24 1.95 -2.12
CA PHE A 37 4.38 0.49 -2.08
C PHE A 37 5.06 -0.10 -3.33
N GLY A 38 5.38 0.69 -4.36
CA GLY A 38 5.88 0.17 -5.63
C GLY A 38 4.87 -0.72 -6.36
N LEU A 39 3.58 -0.42 -6.23
CA LEU A 39 2.47 -1.18 -6.81
C LEU A 39 1.83 -0.43 -7.98
N ASN A 40 1.13 -1.17 -8.84
CA ASN A 40 0.25 -0.58 -9.86
C ASN A 40 -1.03 -0.04 -9.20
N GLN A 41 -1.59 1.06 -9.70
CA GLN A 41 -2.84 1.63 -9.16
C GLN A 41 -4.02 0.63 -9.15
N GLY A 42 -4.10 -0.26 -10.14
CA GLY A 42 -5.11 -1.32 -10.16
C GLY A 42 -5.04 -2.24 -8.93
N ARG A 43 -3.86 -2.47 -8.36
CA ARG A 43 -3.70 -3.25 -7.13
C ARG A 43 -4.30 -2.52 -5.92
N ILE A 44 -4.16 -1.20 -5.87
CA ILE A 44 -4.79 -0.38 -4.82
C ILE A 44 -6.32 -0.46 -4.94
N ALA A 45 -6.86 -0.41 -6.16
CA ALA A 45 -8.29 -0.59 -6.40
C ALA A 45 -8.80 -1.97 -5.95
N GLU A 46 -8.08 -3.06 -6.28
CA GLU A 46 -8.44 -4.42 -5.84
C GLU A 46 -8.54 -4.55 -4.30
N ILE A 47 -7.65 -3.88 -3.57
CA ILE A 47 -7.63 -3.88 -2.09
C ILE A 47 -8.76 -3.00 -1.54
N LYS A 48 -8.97 -1.82 -2.13
CA LYS A 48 -10.07 -0.90 -1.78
C LYS A 48 -11.43 -1.57 -1.93
N ASP A 49 -11.64 -2.26 -3.03
CA ASP A 49 -12.91 -2.90 -3.35
C ASP A 49 -13.06 -4.28 -2.65
N GLY A 50 -12.05 -4.69 -1.86
CA GLY A 50 -12.07 -5.92 -1.07
C GLY A 50 -11.87 -7.22 -1.88
N THR A 51 -11.69 -7.14 -3.20
CA THR A 51 -11.41 -8.32 -4.05
C THR A 51 -10.08 -8.99 -3.71
N ARG A 52 -9.16 -8.26 -3.08
CA ARG A 52 -7.91 -8.76 -2.52
C ARG A 52 -7.83 -8.40 -1.04
N PHE A 53 -7.46 -9.38 -0.21
CA PHE A 53 -7.43 -9.24 1.27
C PHE A 53 -8.77 -8.79 1.87
N PRO A 54 -9.90 -9.45 1.57
CA PRO A 54 -11.23 -9.03 2.06
C PRO A 54 -11.29 -8.94 3.59
N ASN A 55 -10.66 -9.90 4.28
CA ASN A 55 -10.76 -10.05 5.74
C ASN A 55 -9.71 -9.24 6.52
N THR A 56 -8.78 -8.57 5.85
CA THR A 56 -7.74 -7.78 6.52
C THR A 56 -8.32 -6.45 6.99
N ALA A 57 -8.22 -6.16 8.28
CA ALA A 57 -8.65 -4.88 8.85
C ALA A 57 -7.69 -3.75 8.44
N ALA A 58 -8.20 -2.52 8.35
CA ALA A 58 -7.37 -1.32 8.19
C ALA A 58 -6.47 -1.11 9.41
N ALA A 59 -5.23 -0.69 9.18
CA ALA A 59 -4.30 -0.34 10.23
C ALA A 59 -4.78 0.90 11.00
N ASN A 60 -4.42 1.00 12.27
CA ASN A 60 -4.73 2.17 13.08
C ASN A 60 -3.99 3.41 12.49
N PRO A 61 -4.63 4.61 12.47
CA PRO A 61 -3.95 5.86 12.09
C PRO A 61 -2.53 6.05 12.65
N ASP A 62 -2.27 5.60 13.89
CA ASP A 62 -0.96 5.73 14.55
C ASP A 62 0.13 4.81 13.97
N GLU A 63 -0.27 3.77 13.22
CA GLU A 63 0.64 2.80 12.59
C GLU A 63 1.03 3.20 11.16
N LEU A 64 0.29 4.16 10.59
CA LEU A 64 0.44 4.59 9.20
C LEU A 64 1.70 5.45 9.03
N PRO A 65 2.27 5.49 7.82
CA PRO A 65 3.24 6.53 7.49
C PRO A 65 2.59 7.93 7.63
N PRO A 66 3.39 8.98 7.90
CA PRO A 66 2.91 10.36 7.88
C PRO A 66 2.18 10.67 6.58
N LYS A 67 1.09 11.45 6.64
CA LYS A 67 0.31 11.79 5.45
C LYS A 67 1.21 12.46 4.40
N GLY A 68 1.11 11.97 3.17
CA GLY A 68 2.00 12.33 2.07
C GLY A 68 1.98 13.82 1.64
N PRO A 69 2.79 14.16 0.62
CA PRO A 69 3.25 13.26 -0.45
C PRO A 69 4.29 12.22 -0.02
N TYR A 70 4.10 10.97 -0.45
CA TYR A 70 4.99 9.84 -0.13
C TYR A 70 6.24 9.85 -1.01
N LEU A 71 7.21 10.71 -0.67
CA LEU A 71 8.43 10.90 -1.45
C LEU A 71 9.44 9.76 -1.32
N THR A 72 9.34 8.97 -0.25
CA THR A 72 10.22 7.82 0.02
C THR A 72 9.44 6.51 -0.05
N PRO A 73 10.01 5.43 -0.62
CA PRO A 73 9.36 4.12 -0.61
C PRO A 73 9.11 3.58 0.79
N LYS A 74 8.17 2.63 0.91
CA LYS A 74 7.87 1.90 2.15
C LYS A 74 9.11 1.32 2.83
N ALA A 75 10.04 0.76 2.06
CA ALA A 75 11.25 0.15 2.60
C ALA A 75 12.06 1.13 3.47
N SER A 76 12.27 2.36 2.98
CA SER A 76 12.98 3.41 3.73
C SER A 76 12.21 3.87 4.97
N TRP A 77 10.87 3.93 4.89
CA TRP A 77 10.04 4.24 6.06
C TRP A 77 10.11 3.15 7.13
N MET A 78 10.09 1.88 6.72
CA MET A 78 10.19 0.75 7.66
C MET A 78 11.55 0.71 8.36
N GLU A 79 12.64 0.96 7.63
CA GLU A 79 13.99 1.00 8.20
C GLU A 79 14.10 2.03 9.33
N ASN A 80 13.55 3.23 9.13
CA ASN A 80 13.55 4.28 10.16
C ASN A 80 12.77 3.90 11.43
N ARG A 81 11.79 3.00 11.35
CA ARG A 81 11.01 2.54 12.52
C ARG A 81 11.76 1.52 13.39
N LEU A 82 12.79 0.86 12.85
CA LEU A 82 13.57 -0.15 13.59
C LEU A 82 14.71 0.47 14.42
N ILE A 83 14.95 1.77 14.27
CA ILE A 83 16.06 2.50 14.92
C ILE A 83 15.59 3.25 16.19
N THR A 84 14.30 3.17 16.52
CA THR A 84 13.66 3.73 17.72
C THR A 84 13.21 2.63 18.66
#